data_AF-A0A183HMW8-F1
#
_entry.id   AF-A0A183HMW8-F1
#
_cell.length_a   1.000
_cell.length_b   1.000
_cell.length_c   1.000
_cell.angle_alpha   90.00
_cell.angle_beta   90.00
_cell.angle_gamma   90.00
#
_symmetry.space_group_name_H-M   'P 1'
#
loop_
_entity.id
_entity.type
_entity.pdbx_description
1 polymer ?
#
loop_
_entity_poly.entity_id
_entity_poly.type
_entity_poly.pdbx_seq_one_letter_code
_entity_poly.pdbx_strand_id
1 'polypeptide(L)'
;MNSSIPEDYASNDRLLCKKEITKAKKKLLKEPARLNRLNFWGQTRTVILDREPNQSFGISIVGGRVEVSHKSGQPGAKSTVSGIFIKSVLPNSPAGLSNMMYMGDRVLSVNGQDLRDATHEQAVQVIKNAKNPVKFVVQSLHSFPPNE
;
A
#
# COMPACT_ATOMS: atom_id res chain seq x y z
N MET A 1 50.17 -20.62 -49.53
CA MET A 1 48.99 -19.74 -49.65
C MET A 1 48.57 -19.39 -48.23
N ASN A 2 49.01 -18.23 -47.75
CA ASN A 2 48.61 -17.71 -46.44
C ASN A 2 47.31 -16.93 -46.64
N SER A 3 46.20 -17.44 -46.11
CA SER A 3 44.94 -16.70 -46.03
C SER A 3 44.76 -16.22 -44.59
N SER A 4 45.08 -14.95 -44.36
CA SER A 4 44.79 -14.23 -43.13
C SER A 4 43.29 -14.17 -42.89
N ILE A 5 42.84 -14.56 -41.69
CA ILE A 5 41.48 -14.29 -41.20
C ILE A 5 41.49 -12.83 -40.68
N PRO A 6 40.55 -11.95 -41.09
CA PRO A 6 40.50 -10.59 -40.55
C PRO A 6 39.92 -10.58 -39.13
N GLU A 7 40.63 -9.93 -38.20
CA GLU A 7 40.30 -9.81 -36.75
C GLU A 7 39.17 -8.81 -36.41
N ASP A 8 38.39 -8.32 -37.38
CA ASP A 8 37.64 -7.06 -37.19
C ASP A 8 36.11 -7.14 -37.00
N TYR A 9 35.52 -8.32 -36.79
CA TYR A 9 34.05 -8.44 -36.67
C TYR A 9 33.48 -8.65 -35.26
N ALA A 10 34.31 -8.70 -34.20
CA ALA A 10 33.83 -8.95 -32.84
C ALA A 10 33.70 -7.71 -31.93
N SER A 11 34.20 -6.53 -32.35
CA SER A 11 34.34 -5.37 -31.45
C SER A 11 33.09 -4.47 -31.36
N ASN A 12 32.33 -4.34 -32.45
CA ASN A 12 31.21 -3.39 -32.53
C ASN A 12 29.97 -3.82 -31.72
N ASP A 13 29.73 -5.11 -31.59
CA ASP A 13 28.54 -5.64 -30.91
C ASP A 13 28.60 -5.42 -29.39
N ARG A 14 29.81 -5.52 -28.82
CA ARG A 14 30.07 -5.30 -27.39
C ARG A 14 29.96 -3.82 -27.01
N LEU A 15 30.32 -2.91 -27.92
CA LEU A 15 30.22 -1.47 -27.69
C LEU A 15 28.77 -0.96 -27.84
N LEU A 16 28.02 -1.53 -28.78
CA LEU A 16 26.59 -1.24 -28.96
C LEU A 16 25.78 -1.68 -27.73
N CYS A 17 26.05 -2.88 -27.20
CA CYS A 17 25.46 -3.36 -25.96
C CYS A 17 25.76 -2.43 -24.76
N LYS A 18 27.01 -1.97 -24.60
CA LYS A 18 27.38 -1.04 -23.52
C LYS A 18 26.70 0.34 -23.64
N LYS A 19 26.53 0.85 -24.87
CA LYS A 19 25.82 2.12 -25.11
C LYS A 19 24.33 1.99 -24.82
N GLU A 20 23.69 0.90 -25.23
CA GLU A 20 22.28 0.62 -24.94
C GLU A 20 22.03 0.39 -23.44
N ILE A 21 22.95 -0.30 -22.73
CA ILE A 21 22.88 -0.44 -21.25
C ILE A 21 23.00 0.92 -20.57
N THR A 22 23.88 1.81 -21.04
CA THR A 22 24.08 3.14 -20.46
C THR A 22 22.86 4.03 -20.70
N LYS A 23 22.26 3.94 -21.89
CA LYS A 23 21.02 4.63 -22.26
C LYS A 23 19.82 4.12 -21.44
N ALA A 24 19.72 2.81 -21.23
CA ALA A 24 18.71 2.19 -20.38
C ALA A 24 18.86 2.61 -18.91
N LYS A 25 20.08 2.59 -18.35
CA LYS A 25 20.34 3.08 -16.98
C LYS A 25 19.98 4.56 -16.83
N LYS A 26 20.33 5.41 -17.80
CA LYS A 26 19.99 6.85 -17.75
C LYS A 26 18.48 7.12 -17.91
N LYS A 27 17.75 6.25 -18.62
CA LYS A 27 16.28 6.28 -18.70
C LYS A 27 15.62 5.85 -17.40
N LEU A 28 16.16 4.82 -16.74
CA LEU A 28 15.67 4.34 -15.44
C LEU A 28 15.92 5.33 -14.30
N LEU A 29 17.01 6.12 -14.34
CA LEU A 29 17.26 7.18 -13.36
C LEU A 29 16.48 8.47 -13.61
N LYS A 30 15.84 8.66 -14.78
CA LYS A 30 15.08 9.88 -15.12
C LYS A 30 13.58 9.80 -14.86
N GLU A 31 13.06 8.66 -14.38
CA GLU A 31 11.62 8.47 -14.14
C GLU A 31 11.34 8.04 -12.69
N PRO A 32 11.41 8.97 -11.70
CA PRO A 32 11.02 8.67 -10.32
C PRO A 32 9.54 8.25 -10.22
N ALA A 33 8.72 8.54 -11.23
CA ALA A 33 7.30 8.17 -11.31
C ALA A 33 7.04 6.70 -11.68
N ARG A 34 7.99 5.97 -12.27
CA ARG A 34 7.77 4.55 -12.66
C ARG A 34 8.17 3.54 -11.60
N LEU A 35 9.03 3.91 -10.65
CA LEU A 35 9.42 3.03 -9.55
C LEU A 35 8.38 2.99 -8.42
N ASN A 36 7.52 4.00 -8.32
CA ASN A 36 6.43 4.04 -7.33
C ASN A 36 5.22 3.15 -7.66
N ARG A 37 5.21 2.46 -8.80
CA ARG A 37 4.14 1.49 -9.13
C ARG A 37 4.16 0.22 -8.28
N LEU A 38 5.16 0.04 -7.40
CA LEU A 38 5.23 -1.06 -6.44
C LEU A 38 4.52 -0.74 -5.10
N ASN A 39 4.22 0.53 -4.83
CA ASN A 39 3.40 0.92 -3.69
C ASN A 39 1.99 1.29 -4.17
N PHE A 40 1.07 0.32 -4.13
CA PHE A 40 -0.32 0.50 -4.53
C PHE A 40 -1.06 1.56 -3.69
N TRP A 41 -0.57 1.86 -2.49
CA TRP A 41 -1.15 2.81 -1.53
C TRP A 41 -0.66 4.24 -1.77
N GLY A 42 -1.61 5.16 -1.87
CA GLY A 42 -1.42 6.60 -2.03
C GLY A 42 -0.94 7.31 -0.78
N GLN A 43 -0.99 8.65 -0.82
CA GLN A 43 -0.57 9.48 0.29
C GLN A 43 -1.37 9.16 1.56
N THR A 44 -0.66 9.08 2.68
CA THR A 44 -1.27 8.95 4.00
C THR A 44 -2.00 10.24 4.36
N ARG A 45 -3.24 10.11 4.85
CA ARG A 45 -4.03 11.23 5.32
C ARG A 45 -4.53 11.00 6.74
N THR A 46 -4.69 12.10 7.46
CA THR A 46 -5.25 12.12 8.80
C THR A 46 -6.70 12.57 8.72
N VAL A 47 -7.60 11.83 9.34
CA VAL A 47 -9.02 12.18 9.47
C VAL A 47 -9.33 12.24 10.96
N ILE A 48 -9.93 13.35 11.40
CA ILE A 48 -10.33 13.54 12.79
C ILE A 48 -11.85 13.49 12.82
N LEU A 49 -12.40 12.58 13.62
CA LEU A 49 -13.85 12.41 13.79
C LEU A 49 -14.21 12.60 15.26
N ASP A 50 -15.30 13.31 15.50
CA ASP A 50 -15.92 13.39 16.82
C ASP A 50 -16.85 12.21 17.08
N ARG A 51 -16.86 11.76 18.35
CA ARG A 51 -17.78 10.77 18.87
C ARG A 51 -19.10 11.44 19.18
N GLU A 52 -20.12 11.00 18.46
CA GLU A 52 -21.50 11.34 18.76
C GLU A 52 -22.09 10.33 19.77
N PRO A 53 -22.83 10.79 20.80
CA PRO A 53 -23.49 9.92 21.76
C PRO A 53 -24.43 8.92 21.05
N ASN A 54 -24.34 7.64 21.40
CA ASN A 54 -25.16 6.56 20.83
C ASN A 54 -25.01 6.31 19.32
N GLN A 55 -24.00 6.90 18.67
CA GLN A 55 -23.77 6.73 17.24
C GLN A 55 -22.36 6.17 16.99
N SER A 56 -22.24 5.28 16.00
CA SER A 56 -20.93 4.83 15.53
C SER A 56 -20.35 5.84 14.53
N PHE A 57 -19.06 5.75 14.22
CA PHE A 57 -18.46 6.56 13.15
C PHE A 57 -19.06 6.26 11.77
N GLY A 58 -19.86 5.19 11.62
CA GLY A 58 -20.47 4.76 10.37
C GLY A 58 -19.51 4.14 9.37
N ILE A 59 -18.40 3.58 9.85
CA ILE A 59 -17.50 2.75 9.05
C ILE A 59 -17.68 1.27 9.42
N SER A 60 -17.61 0.40 8.42
CA SER A 60 -17.42 -1.05 8.64
C SER A 60 -15.98 -1.41 8.29
N ILE A 61 -15.31 -2.20 9.13
CA ILE A 61 -13.95 -2.66 8.87
C ILE A 61 -13.93 -4.16 8.51
N VAL A 62 -12.93 -4.55 7.71
CA VAL A 62 -12.58 -5.94 7.39
C VAL A 62 -11.07 -6.14 7.48
N GLY A 63 -10.63 -7.38 7.35
CA GLY A 63 -9.23 -7.77 7.46
C GLY A 63 -8.86 -8.11 8.90
N GLY A 64 -7.58 -7.95 9.21
CA GLY A 64 -6.95 -8.44 10.42
C GLY A 64 -5.80 -9.38 10.08
N ARG A 65 -4.86 -9.51 11.02
CA ARG A 65 -3.73 -10.44 10.88
C ARG A 65 -4.20 -11.89 10.90
N VAL A 66 -3.88 -12.62 9.84
CA VAL A 66 -4.05 -14.07 9.72
C VAL A 66 -2.70 -14.71 9.43
N GLU A 67 -2.32 -15.65 10.29
CA GLU A 67 -1.11 -16.45 10.11
C GLU A 67 -1.43 -17.63 9.20
N VAL A 68 -0.83 -17.65 8.01
CA VAL A 68 -1.04 -18.71 7.03
C VAL A 68 0.13 -19.69 7.14
N SER A 69 -0.11 -20.79 7.85
CA SER A 69 0.82 -21.92 7.87
C SER A 69 0.67 -22.68 6.56
N HIS A 70 1.56 -22.47 5.61
CA HIS A 70 1.60 -23.32 4.42
C HIS A 70 1.98 -24.74 4.84
N LYS A 71 1.05 -25.70 4.69
CA LYS A 71 1.33 -27.14 4.82
C LYS A 71 2.15 -27.67 3.62
N SER A 72 2.81 -26.82 2.85
CA SER A 72 3.90 -27.25 1.97
C SER A 72 5.09 -27.49 2.87
N GLY A 73 5.56 -28.73 3.00
CA GLY A 73 6.60 -29.22 3.93
C GLY A 73 7.99 -28.55 3.90
N GLN A 74 8.09 -27.24 3.66
CA GLN A 74 9.26 -26.41 3.92
C GLN A 74 9.17 -25.79 5.32
N PRO A 75 10.07 -26.16 6.25
CA PRO A 75 10.19 -25.49 7.54
C PRO A 75 10.60 -24.02 7.33
N GLY A 76 9.82 -23.07 7.83
CA GLY A 76 10.25 -21.67 8.01
C GLY A 76 9.55 -20.58 7.19
N ALA A 77 8.68 -20.89 6.22
CA ALA A 77 7.95 -19.87 5.46
C ALA A 77 6.55 -19.61 6.05
N LYS A 78 6.47 -18.79 7.10
CA LYS A 78 5.19 -18.32 7.66
C LYS A 78 4.71 -17.09 6.88
N SER A 79 3.79 -17.29 5.95
CA SER A 79 3.13 -16.19 5.25
C SER A 79 2.14 -15.53 6.20
N THR A 80 2.18 -14.20 6.34
CA THR A 80 1.19 -13.46 7.14
C THR A 80 0.47 -12.49 6.22
N VAL A 81 -0.86 -12.57 6.20
CA VAL A 81 -1.71 -11.58 5.54
C VAL A 81 -2.25 -10.67 6.64
N SER A 82 -2.05 -9.36 6.52
CA SER A 82 -2.45 -8.38 7.54
C SER A 82 -2.96 -7.08 6.94
N GLY A 83 -3.72 -6.34 7.75
CA GLY A 83 -4.24 -5.02 7.42
C GLY A 83 -5.71 -4.86 7.78
N ILE A 84 -6.08 -3.63 8.15
CA ILE A 84 -7.46 -3.23 8.44
C ILE A 84 -7.94 -2.32 7.33
N PHE A 85 -9.11 -2.63 6.75
CA PHE A 85 -9.65 -1.92 5.60
C PHE A 85 -11.08 -1.48 5.83
N ILE A 86 -11.45 -0.32 5.31
CA ILE A 86 -12.83 0.17 5.32
C ILE A 86 -13.62 -0.54 4.24
N LYS A 87 -14.63 -1.32 4.64
CA LYS A 87 -15.56 -2.01 3.74
C LYS A 87 -16.69 -1.09 3.25
N SER A 88 -17.18 -0.22 4.12
CA SER A 88 -18.29 0.69 3.79
C SER A 88 -18.24 1.93 4.67
N VAL A 89 -18.79 3.03 4.16
CA VAL A 89 -19.00 4.29 4.88
C VAL A 89 -20.49 4.67 4.74
N LEU A 90 -21.16 4.94 5.86
CA LEU A 90 -22.55 5.37 5.87
C LEU A 90 -22.64 6.87 5.56
N PRO A 91 -23.47 7.33 4.59
CA PRO A 91 -23.52 8.74 4.19
C PRO A 91 -23.82 9.73 5.32
N ASN A 92 -24.76 9.39 6.22
CA ASN A 92 -25.22 10.27 7.31
C ASN A 92 -24.51 9.97 8.65
N SER A 93 -23.22 9.63 8.59
CA SER A 93 -22.41 9.32 9.78
C SER A 93 -21.23 10.27 9.91
N PRO A 94 -20.54 10.33 11.08
CA PRO A 94 -19.35 11.17 11.22
C PRO A 94 -18.32 10.94 10.11
N ALA A 95 -18.07 9.67 9.73
CA ALA A 95 -17.16 9.38 8.63
C ALA A 95 -17.70 9.78 7.26
N GLY A 96 -18.99 9.56 6.99
CA GLY A 96 -19.63 9.96 5.73
C GLY A 96 -19.63 11.46 5.51
N LEU A 97 -20.01 12.22 6.54
CA LEU A 97 -20.04 13.67 6.53
C LEU A 97 -18.65 14.30 6.44
N SER A 98 -17.60 13.60 6.91
CA SER A 98 -16.23 14.08 6.78
C SER A 98 -15.78 14.19 5.32
N ASN A 99 -16.34 13.38 4.41
CA ASN A 99 -15.86 13.24 3.04
C ASN A 99 -14.33 13.03 2.95
N MET A 100 -13.74 12.37 3.95
CA MET A 100 -12.31 12.10 4.02
C MET A 100 -12.00 10.62 4.22
N MET A 101 -13.02 9.78 4.43
CA MET A 101 -12.91 8.32 4.49
C MET A 101 -13.76 7.67 3.41
N TYR A 102 -13.21 6.64 2.79
CA TYR A 102 -13.81 5.95 1.65
C TYR A 102 -13.67 4.44 1.78
N MET A 103 -14.55 3.73 1.08
CA MET A 103 -14.41 2.29 0.89
C MET A 103 -13.05 1.97 0.26
N GLY A 104 -12.42 0.91 0.76
CA GLY A 104 -11.10 0.45 0.29
C GLY A 104 -9.92 1.13 0.98
N ASP A 105 -10.15 2.16 1.81
CA ASP A 105 -9.09 2.74 2.61
C ASP A 105 -8.47 1.71 3.55
N ARG A 106 -7.14 1.73 3.66
CA ARG A 106 -6.40 1.03 4.70
C ARG A 106 -6.27 1.92 5.92
N VAL A 107 -6.68 1.42 7.07
CA VAL A 107 -6.47 2.07 8.37
C VAL A 107 -5.10 1.68 8.90
N LEU A 108 -4.23 2.68 9.04
CA LEU A 108 -2.87 2.48 9.54
C LEU A 108 -2.80 2.62 11.06
N SER A 109 -3.48 3.62 11.62
CA SER A 109 -3.47 3.84 13.07
C SER A 109 -4.69 4.63 13.54
N VAL A 110 -5.01 4.51 14.82
CA VAL A 110 -6.06 5.27 15.49
C VAL A 110 -5.50 5.84 16.80
N ASN A 111 -5.60 7.16 16.98
CA ASN A 111 -5.00 7.90 18.11
C ASN A 111 -3.53 7.54 18.39
N GLY A 112 -2.76 7.30 17.32
CA GLY A 112 -1.34 6.92 17.40
C GLY A 112 -1.08 5.43 17.67
N GLN A 113 -2.10 4.61 17.87
CA GLN A 113 -1.96 3.16 17.99
C GLN A 113 -1.95 2.50 16.61
N ASP A 114 -0.85 1.81 16.26
CA ASP A 114 -0.67 1.13 14.97
C ASP A 114 -1.62 -0.06 14.83
N LEU A 115 -2.28 -0.17 13.67
CA LEU A 115 -3.23 -1.21 13.31
C LEU A 115 -2.81 -2.02 12.08
N ARG A 116 -1.63 -1.77 11.49
CA ARG A 116 -1.19 -2.45 10.26
C ARG A 116 -1.15 -3.97 10.37
N ASP A 117 -0.77 -4.47 11.55
CA ASP A 117 -0.66 -5.90 11.87
C ASP A 117 -1.62 -6.33 12.99
N ALA A 118 -2.61 -5.50 13.30
CA ALA A 118 -3.62 -5.82 14.30
C ALA A 118 -4.54 -6.97 13.84
N THR A 119 -5.03 -7.77 14.78
CA THR A 119 -6.19 -8.62 14.51
C THR A 119 -7.43 -7.76 14.31
N HIS A 120 -8.48 -8.36 13.74
CA HIS A 120 -9.75 -7.67 13.58
C HIS A 120 -10.29 -7.14 14.92
N GLU A 121 -10.26 -7.99 15.94
CA GLU A 121 -10.77 -7.71 17.28
C GLU A 121 -9.97 -6.59 17.94
N GLN A 122 -8.65 -6.62 17.81
CA GLN A 122 -7.77 -5.55 18.32
C GLN A 122 -8.13 -4.22 17.67
N ALA A 123 -8.28 -4.17 16.34
CA ALA A 123 -8.67 -2.94 15.64
C ALA A 123 -10.04 -2.41 16.11
N VAL A 124 -11.02 -3.29 16.28
CA VAL A 124 -12.34 -2.92 16.83
C VAL A 124 -12.21 -2.32 18.23
N GLN A 125 -11.43 -2.95 19.12
CA GLN A 125 -11.23 -2.46 20.49
C GLN A 125 -10.55 -1.10 20.52
N VAL A 126 -9.51 -0.91 19.70
CA VAL A 126 -8.82 0.38 19.60
C VAL A 126 -9.77 1.47 19.12
N ILE A 127 -10.55 1.21 18.06
CA ILE A 127 -11.53 2.18 17.54
C ILE A 127 -12.62 2.47 18.57
N LYS A 128 -13.11 1.48 19.31
CA LYS A 128 -14.14 1.68 20.33
C LYS A 128 -13.67 2.45 21.56
N ASN A 129 -12.42 2.24 21.98
CA ASN A 129 -11.86 2.82 23.20
C ASN A 129 -11.05 4.11 22.95
N ALA A 130 -10.85 4.51 21.69
CA ALA A 130 -10.14 5.73 21.35
C ALA A 130 -10.79 6.98 21.98
N LYS A 131 -9.98 7.80 22.64
CA LYS A 131 -10.41 9.08 23.22
C LYS A 131 -10.91 10.03 22.15
N ASN A 132 -11.97 10.79 22.46
CA ASN A 132 -12.50 11.82 21.58
C ASN A 132 -11.63 13.10 21.64
N PRO A 133 -11.34 13.79 20.52
CA PRO A 133 -11.63 13.42 19.12
C PRO A 133 -10.77 12.26 18.64
N VAL A 134 -11.33 11.40 17.78
CA VAL A 134 -10.64 10.21 17.27
C VAL A 134 -9.91 10.54 15.97
N LYS A 135 -8.59 10.43 16.02
CA LYS A 135 -7.67 10.62 14.90
C LYS A 135 -7.39 9.30 14.20
N PHE A 136 -7.88 9.15 12.99
CA PHE A 136 -7.55 8.06 12.08
C PHE A 136 -6.43 8.47 11.13
N VAL A 137 -5.54 7.53 10.83
CA VAL A 137 -4.53 7.68 9.78
C VAL A 137 -4.81 6.60 8.75
N VAL A 138 -5.09 7.02 7.51
CA VAL A 138 -5.55 6.11 6.44
C VAL A 138 -4.79 6.33 5.13
N GLN A 139 -4.84 5.35 4.25
CA GLN A 139 -4.33 5.42 2.87
C GLN A 139 -5.37 4.85 1.90
N SER A 140 -5.62 5.54 0.79
CA SER A 140 -6.39 4.97 -0.33
C SER A 140 -5.44 4.31 -1.33
N LEU A 141 -5.92 3.36 -2.12
CA LEU A 141 -5.19 2.93 -3.30
C LEU A 141 -5.16 4.09 -4.33
N HIS A 142 -4.05 4.25 -5.05
CA HIS A 142 -3.86 5.32 -6.05
C HIS A 142 -4.94 5.36 -7.15
N SER A 143 -5.76 4.31 -7.27
CA SER A 143 -6.81 4.16 -8.29
C SER A 143 -8.18 4.70 -7.89
N PHE A 144 -8.36 5.21 -6.67
CA PHE A 144 -9.66 5.72 -6.20
C PHE A 144 -9.55 7.17 -5.69
N PRO A 145 -9.34 8.18 -6.56
CA PRO A 145 -9.85 9.50 -6.23
C PRO A 145 -11.39 9.39 -6.12
N PRO A 146 -12.04 10.06 -5.15
CA PRO A 146 -13.48 10.20 -5.17
C PRO A 146 -13.84 10.90 -6.48
N ASN A 147 -14.80 10.36 -7.23
CA ASN A 147 -15.30 11.04 -8.42
C ASN A 147 -15.75 12.46 -8.02
N GLU A 148 -15.22 13.46 -8.72
CA GLU A 148 -15.57 14.88 -8.64
C GLU A 148 -17.05 15.11 -8.93
#